data_AF-A0A1H3P8D8-F1
#
_entry.id   AF-A0A1H3P8D8-F1
#
_cell.length_a   1.000
_cell.length_b   1.000
_cell.length_c   1.000
_cell.angle_alpha   90.00
_cell.angle_beta   90.00
_cell.angle_gamma   90.00
#
_symmetry.space_group_name_H-M   'P 1'
#
loop_
_entity.id
_entity.type
_entity.pdbx_description
1 polymer ?
#
loop_
_entity_poly.entity_id
_entity_poly.type
_entity_poly.pdbx_seq_one_letter_code
_entity_poly.pdbx_strand_id
1 'polypeptide(L)'
;MPNRATPRRPIRISVNALQLSGSIALGLWLGFLAIALTCWLAWRFLFDQQLAPVSQAMRQLAQPPSAESAASSRMFEQYQENLRKNEQQQALDNARSNLRNQSNPKCQFWLQQDQTAPSEKSRANVLQFCD
;
A
#
# COMPACT_ATOMS: atom_id res chain seq x y z
N MET A 1 -10.39 -43.69 75.18
CA MET A 1 -9.08 -43.81 74.50
C MET A 1 -8.67 -42.41 74.04
N PRO A 2 -7.50 -41.88 74.44
CA PRO A 2 -7.12 -40.51 74.07
C PRO A 2 -6.57 -40.48 72.64
N ASN A 3 -7.13 -39.59 71.81
CA ASN A 3 -6.67 -39.34 70.45
C ASN A 3 -5.27 -38.71 70.47
N ARG A 4 -4.28 -39.38 69.88
CA ARG A 4 -2.96 -38.82 69.60
C ARG A 4 -3.00 -38.07 68.27
N ALA A 5 -2.84 -36.75 68.31
CA ALA A 5 -2.57 -35.96 67.11
C ALA A 5 -1.17 -36.30 66.58
N THR A 6 -1.08 -36.81 65.35
CA THR A 6 0.21 -37.04 64.67
C THR A 6 0.89 -35.70 64.37
N PRO A 7 2.13 -35.47 64.84
CA PRO A 7 2.86 -34.26 64.51
C PRO A 7 3.20 -34.25 63.02
N ARG A 8 2.67 -33.28 62.27
CA ARG A 8 3.04 -33.06 60.86
C ARG A 8 4.48 -32.53 60.83
N ARG A 9 5.38 -33.30 60.22
CA ARG A 9 6.79 -32.93 60.05
C ARG A 9 6.88 -31.84 58.98
N PRO A 10 7.33 -30.61 59.28
CA PRO A 10 7.55 -29.61 58.24
C PRO A 10 8.75 -30.05 57.40
N ILE A 11 8.50 -30.37 56.13
CA ILE A 11 9.57 -30.59 55.16
C ILE A 11 10.20 -29.24 54.91
N ARG A 12 11.34 -28.98 55.57
CA ARG A 12 12.15 -27.79 55.31
C ARG A 12 12.89 -28.04 54.00
N ILE A 13 12.31 -27.59 52.91
CA ILE A 13 12.97 -27.58 51.61
C ILE A 13 14.01 -26.46 51.67
N SER A 14 15.24 -26.80 52.06
CA SER A 14 16.38 -25.87 52.01
C SER A 14 16.85 -25.75 50.57
N VAL A 15 16.05 -25.12 49.72
CA VAL A 15 16.51 -24.73 48.38
C VAL A 15 17.50 -23.59 48.61
N ASN A 16 18.78 -23.83 48.35
CA ASN A 16 19.80 -22.79 48.46
C ASN A 16 19.37 -21.60 47.58
N ALA A 17 19.32 -20.39 48.14
CA ALA A 17 18.94 -19.19 47.39
C ALA A 17 19.77 -19.00 46.11
N LEU A 18 21.04 -19.44 46.14
CA LEU A 18 21.94 -19.50 44.99
C LEU A 18 21.47 -20.47 43.88
N GLN A 19 20.90 -21.61 44.25
CA GLN A 19 20.38 -22.59 43.30
C GLN A 19 19.07 -22.08 42.67
N LEU A 20 18.25 -21.38 43.44
CA LEU A 20 17.02 -20.77 42.95
C LEU A 20 17.30 -19.61 42.00
N SER A 21 18.26 -18.74 42.33
CA SER A 21 18.67 -17.65 41.42
C SER A 21 19.35 -18.21 40.17
N GLY A 22 20.17 -19.25 40.33
CA GLY A 22 20.82 -19.94 39.21
C GLY A 22 19.83 -20.56 38.23
N SER A 23 18.76 -21.20 38.71
CA SER A 23 17.74 -21.79 37.84
C SER A 23 16.91 -20.74 37.11
N ILE A 24 16.58 -19.62 37.77
CA ILE A 24 15.88 -18.49 37.14
C ILE A 24 16.77 -17.82 36.08
N ALA A 25 18.03 -17.56 36.41
CA ALA A 25 19.00 -16.97 35.48
C ALA A 25 19.23 -17.88 34.26
N LEU A 26 19.35 -19.19 34.48
CA LEU A 26 19.43 -20.19 33.40
C LEU A 26 18.16 -20.20 32.54
N GLY A 27 16.97 -20.14 33.16
CA GLY A 27 15.70 -20.07 32.44
C GLY A 27 15.58 -18.81 31.58
N LEU A 28 15.96 -17.64 32.12
CA LEU A 28 15.96 -16.37 31.39
C LEU A 28 16.98 -16.39 30.24
N TRP A 29 18.15 -16.95 30.46
CA TRP A 29 19.17 -17.09 29.42
C TRP A 29 18.71 -18.00 28.28
N LEU A 30 18.09 -19.15 28.61
CA LEU A 30 17.53 -20.06 27.63
C LEU A 30 16.34 -19.44 26.88
N GLY A 31 15.48 -18.70 27.58
CA GLY A 31 14.39 -17.94 26.94
C GLY A 31 14.91 -16.88 25.99
N PHE A 32 15.95 -16.13 26.40
CA PHE A 32 16.59 -15.14 25.55
C PHE A 32 17.20 -15.77 24.30
N LEU A 33 17.92 -16.89 24.44
CA LEU A 33 18.46 -17.64 23.31
C LEU A 33 17.34 -18.12 22.37
N ALA A 34 16.24 -18.66 22.90
CA ALA A 34 15.11 -19.10 22.10
C ALA A 34 14.46 -17.95 21.31
N ILE A 35 14.24 -16.80 21.95
CA ILE A 35 13.67 -15.62 21.29
C ILE A 35 14.63 -15.06 20.24
N ALA A 36 15.91 -14.94 20.57
CA ALA A 36 16.94 -14.48 19.63
C ALA A 36 17.02 -15.40 18.41
N LEU A 37 17.01 -16.71 18.62
CA LEU A 37 17.09 -17.71 17.55
C LEU A 37 15.81 -17.74 16.71
N THR A 38 14.64 -17.56 17.34
CA THR A 38 13.35 -17.43 16.64
C THR A 38 13.28 -16.15 15.83
N CYS A 39 13.74 -15.01 16.39
CA CYS A 39 13.81 -13.73 15.68
C CYS A 39 14.81 -13.80 14.53
N TRP A 40 15.97 -14.43 14.74
CA TRP A 40 16.97 -14.67 13.70
C TRP A 40 16.44 -15.59 12.59
N LEU A 41 15.72 -16.68 12.94
CA LEU A 41 15.06 -17.54 11.97
C LEU A 41 13.97 -16.78 11.22
N ALA A 42 13.11 -16.06 11.93
CA ALA A 42 12.04 -15.28 11.33
C ALA A 42 12.63 -14.25 10.35
N TRP A 43 13.68 -13.53 10.76
CA TRP A 43 14.42 -12.63 9.88
C TRP A 43 14.97 -13.39 8.68
N ARG A 44 15.67 -14.51 8.89
CA ARG A 44 16.29 -15.28 7.82
C ARG A 44 15.26 -15.82 6.83
N PHE A 45 14.16 -16.42 7.29
CA PHE A 45 13.11 -17.02 6.46
C PHE A 45 12.21 -15.98 5.81
N LEU A 46 11.83 -14.91 6.52
CA LEU A 46 11.08 -13.81 5.92
C LEU A 46 11.91 -13.10 4.87
N PHE A 47 13.21 -12.89 5.12
CA PHE A 47 14.09 -12.33 4.10
C PHE A 47 14.27 -13.32 2.94
N ASP A 48 14.57 -14.61 3.16
CA ASP A 48 14.74 -15.58 2.05
C ASP A 48 13.48 -15.72 1.18
N GLN A 49 12.30 -15.83 1.81
CA GLN A 49 11.03 -16.06 1.11
C GLN A 49 10.45 -14.78 0.49
N GLN A 50 10.60 -13.59 1.12
CA GLN A 50 10.12 -12.34 0.53
C GLN A 50 11.15 -11.66 -0.38
N LEU A 51 12.45 -11.96 -0.27
CA LEU A 51 13.42 -11.47 -1.24
C LEU A 51 13.41 -12.22 -2.55
N ALA A 52 12.80 -13.40 -2.69
CA ALA A 52 12.59 -13.98 -4.02
C ALA A 52 11.78 -13.03 -4.93
N PRO A 53 10.59 -12.52 -4.53
CA PRO A 53 9.84 -11.54 -5.34
C PRO A 53 10.43 -10.13 -5.29
N VAL A 54 10.98 -9.69 -4.15
CA VAL A 54 11.53 -8.31 -4.04
C VAL A 54 12.90 -8.18 -4.71
N SER A 55 13.75 -9.21 -4.71
CA SER A 55 15.01 -9.19 -5.48
C SER A 55 14.76 -9.29 -6.98
N GLN A 56 13.68 -9.95 -7.42
CA GLN A 56 13.23 -9.91 -8.81
C GLN A 56 12.77 -8.49 -9.19
N ALA A 57 11.95 -7.85 -8.36
CA ALA A 57 11.51 -6.48 -8.57
C ALA A 57 12.69 -5.47 -8.53
N MET A 58 13.67 -5.69 -7.65
CA MET A 58 14.83 -4.82 -7.51
C MET A 58 15.91 -5.10 -8.58
N ARG A 59 16.02 -6.34 -9.10
CA ARG A 59 16.77 -6.64 -10.33
C ARG A 59 16.11 -6.04 -11.56
N GLN A 60 14.78 -6.06 -11.66
CA GLN A 60 14.06 -5.31 -12.71
C GLN A 60 14.27 -3.80 -12.63
N LEU A 61 14.47 -3.26 -11.41
CA LEU A 61 14.79 -1.86 -11.20
C LEU A 61 16.28 -1.52 -11.48
N ALA A 62 17.19 -2.43 -11.15
CA ALA A 62 18.64 -2.25 -11.28
C ALA A 62 19.19 -2.64 -12.67
N GLN A 63 18.47 -3.48 -13.42
CA GLN A 63 18.74 -3.77 -14.81
C GLN A 63 17.96 -2.73 -15.64
N PRO A 64 18.60 -1.78 -16.34
CA PRO A 64 17.87 -0.80 -17.12
C PRO A 64 17.07 -1.56 -18.20
N PRO A 65 15.74 -1.50 -18.20
CA PRO A 65 14.95 -2.21 -19.17
C PRO A 65 15.06 -1.45 -20.50
N SER A 66 15.95 -1.89 -21.39
CA SER A 66 16.08 -1.32 -22.73
C SER A 66 14.87 -1.62 -23.64
N ALA A 67 13.87 -2.36 -23.14
CA ALA A 67 12.58 -2.57 -23.81
C ALA A 67 11.34 -2.33 -22.91
N GLU A 68 11.43 -2.57 -21.59
CA GLU A 68 10.31 -2.40 -20.64
C GLU A 68 10.12 -0.92 -20.19
N SER A 69 11.17 -0.08 -20.27
CA SER A 69 11.03 1.37 -20.02
C SER A 69 10.14 2.05 -21.06
N ALA A 70 10.11 1.53 -22.30
CA ALA A 70 9.17 1.99 -23.31
C ALA A 70 7.74 1.59 -22.93
N ALA A 71 7.49 0.37 -22.44
CA ALA A 71 6.16 -0.08 -22.05
C ALA A 71 5.61 0.68 -20.81
N SER A 72 6.43 0.91 -19.78
CA SER A 72 6.03 1.71 -18.61
C SER A 72 5.85 3.19 -18.96
N SER A 73 6.73 3.75 -19.81
CA SER A 73 6.57 5.12 -20.33
C SER A 73 5.32 5.23 -21.20
N ARG A 74 4.98 4.20 -22.00
CA ARG A 74 3.72 4.17 -22.78
C ARG A 74 2.50 4.17 -21.87
N MET A 75 2.51 3.42 -20.78
CA MET A 75 1.41 3.42 -19.81
C MET A 75 1.29 4.77 -19.10
N PHE A 76 2.42 5.43 -18.78
CA PHE A 76 2.42 6.77 -18.22
C PHE A 76 1.95 7.84 -19.22
N GLU A 77 2.43 7.80 -20.46
CA GLU A 77 1.96 8.67 -21.56
C GLU A 77 0.46 8.48 -21.79
N GLN A 78 -0.03 7.24 -21.83
CA GLN A 78 -1.46 6.95 -21.94
C GLN A 78 -2.26 7.50 -20.76
N TYR A 79 -1.74 7.36 -19.53
CA TYR A 79 -2.40 7.94 -18.36
C TYR A 79 -2.47 9.46 -18.44
N GLN A 80 -1.38 10.14 -18.80
CA GLN A 80 -1.36 11.59 -19.00
C GLN A 80 -2.30 12.03 -20.12
N GLU A 81 -2.33 11.32 -21.24
CA GLU A 81 -3.26 11.58 -22.33
C GLU A 81 -4.72 11.41 -21.89
N ASN A 82 -5.03 10.37 -21.12
CA ASN A 82 -6.37 10.13 -20.59
C ASN A 82 -6.77 11.24 -19.61
N LEU A 83 -5.84 11.69 -18.77
CA LEU A 83 -6.09 12.81 -17.85
C LEU A 83 -6.44 14.09 -18.63
N ARG A 84 -5.62 14.42 -19.64
CA ARG A 84 -5.85 15.60 -20.48
C ARG A 84 -7.16 15.50 -21.27
N LYS A 85 -7.51 14.32 -21.77
CA LYS A 85 -8.79 14.06 -22.44
C LYS A 85 -9.97 14.21 -21.46
N ASN A 86 -9.82 13.75 -20.22
CA ASN A 86 -10.85 13.85 -19.19
C ASN A 86 -11.12 15.30 -18.79
N GLU A 87 -10.08 16.10 -18.55
CA GLU A 87 -10.22 17.53 -18.25
C GLU A 87 -10.94 18.28 -19.38
N GLN A 88 -10.59 17.95 -20.64
CA GLN A 88 -11.23 18.55 -21.81
C GLN A 88 -12.71 18.17 -21.93
N GLN A 89 -13.06 16.91 -21.66
CA GLN A 89 -14.46 16.46 -21.65
C GLN A 89 -15.24 17.15 -20.53
N GLN A 90 -14.66 17.24 -19.34
CA GLN A 90 -15.30 17.88 -18.19
C GLN A 90 -15.57 19.37 -18.42
N ALA A 91 -14.67 20.09 -19.08
CA ALA A 91 -14.88 21.48 -19.47
C ALA A 91 -16.06 21.63 -20.45
N LEU A 92 -16.18 20.73 -21.43
CA LEU A 92 -17.30 20.73 -22.37
C LEU A 92 -18.62 20.38 -21.69
N ASP A 93 -18.63 19.40 -20.80
CA ASP A 93 -19.83 19.00 -20.06
C ASP A 93 -20.28 20.09 -19.08
N ASN A 94 -19.36 20.81 -18.46
CA ASN A 94 -19.68 22.01 -17.71
C ASN A 94 -20.34 23.06 -18.61
N ALA A 95 -19.77 23.30 -19.80
CA ALA A 95 -20.36 24.23 -20.77
C ALA A 95 -21.76 23.80 -21.25
N ARG A 96 -22.04 22.50 -21.36
CA ARG A 96 -23.38 21.94 -21.67
C ARG A 96 -24.37 22.15 -20.53
N SER A 97 -23.92 21.88 -19.31
CA SER A 97 -24.79 21.86 -18.13
C SER A 97 -25.17 23.26 -17.64
N ASN A 98 -24.33 24.27 -17.90
CA ASN A 98 -24.55 25.63 -17.45
C ASN A 98 -25.74 26.29 -18.18
N LEU A 99 -26.77 26.70 -17.41
CA LEU A 99 -27.99 27.34 -17.94
C LEU A 99 -27.70 28.62 -18.73
N ARG A 100 -26.66 29.37 -18.33
CA ARG A 100 -26.23 30.60 -19.01
C ARG A 100 -25.72 30.32 -20.42
N ASN A 101 -25.02 29.20 -20.61
CA ASN A 101 -24.50 28.76 -21.89
C ASN A 101 -25.60 28.20 -22.80
N GLN A 102 -26.55 27.47 -22.22
CA GLN A 102 -27.73 26.98 -22.94
C GLN A 102 -28.63 28.13 -23.45
N SER A 103 -28.62 29.28 -22.76
CA SER A 103 -29.35 30.49 -23.20
C SER A 103 -28.64 31.29 -24.31
N ASN A 104 -27.37 30.97 -24.63
CA ASN A 104 -26.59 31.66 -25.65
C ASN A 104 -26.66 30.92 -27.00
N PRO A 105 -27.27 31.50 -28.05
CA PRO A 105 -27.47 30.82 -29.33
C PRO A 105 -26.16 30.47 -30.05
N LYS A 106 -25.08 31.24 -29.81
CA LYS A 106 -23.77 30.99 -30.41
C LYS A 106 -23.08 29.79 -29.77
N CYS A 107 -23.19 29.65 -28.45
CA CYS A 107 -22.71 28.49 -27.73
C CYS A 107 -23.45 27.22 -28.19
N GLN A 108 -24.78 27.29 -28.28
CA GLN A 108 -25.61 26.16 -28.73
C GLN A 108 -25.24 25.68 -30.13
N PHE A 109 -24.97 26.59 -31.08
CA PHE A 109 -24.52 26.23 -32.43
C PHE A 109 -23.23 25.41 -32.39
N TRP A 110 -22.21 25.89 -31.69
CA TRP A 110 -20.92 25.20 -31.61
C TRP A 110 -21.01 23.88 -30.83
N LEU A 111 -21.88 23.84 -29.82
CA LEU A 111 -22.11 22.65 -29.02
C LEU A 111 -22.83 21.54 -29.81
N GLN A 112 -23.76 21.93 -30.68
CA GLN A 112 -24.46 21.01 -31.59
C GLN A 112 -23.52 20.53 -32.70
N GLN A 113 -22.67 21.43 -33.21
CA GLN A 113 -21.66 21.08 -34.20
C GLN A 113 -20.64 20.08 -33.64
N ASP A 114 -20.21 20.25 -32.38
CA ASP A 114 -19.28 19.32 -31.72
C ASP A 114 -19.91 17.94 -31.45
N GLN A 115 -21.21 17.89 -31.14
CA GLN A 115 -21.95 16.63 -30.95
C GLN A 115 -22.12 15.85 -32.26
N THR A 116 -22.34 16.54 -33.38
CA THR A 116 -22.58 15.90 -34.68
C THR A 116 -21.29 15.55 -35.43
N ALA A 117 -20.23 16.34 -35.24
CA ALA A 117 -18.92 16.13 -35.84
C ALA A 117 -17.81 16.65 -34.91
N PRO A 118 -17.35 15.85 -33.94
CA PRO A 118 -16.34 16.27 -32.98
C PRO A 118 -15.02 16.56 -33.70
N SER A 119 -14.66 17.85 -33.75
CA SER A 119 -13.46 18.35 -34.41
C SER A 119 -12.70 19.28 -33.47
N GLU A 120 -11.39 19.42 -33.66
CA GLU A 120 -10.58 20.33 -32.85
C GLU A 120 -11.07 21.79 -32.98
N LYS A 121 -11.53 22.17 -34.18
CA LYS A 121 -12.09 23.50 -34.46
C LYS A 121 -13.41 23.75 -33.73
N SER A 122 -14.33 22.78 -33.73
CA SER A 122 -15.60 22.90 -33.01
C SER A 122 -15.35 23.01 -31.51
N ARG A 123 -14.48 22.17 -30.94
CA ARG A 123 -14.11 22.22 -29.52
C ARG A 123 -13.50 23.55 -29.09
N ALA A 124 -12.56 24.09 -29.88
CA ALA A 124 -11.94 25.38 -29.58
C ALA A 124 -12.99 26.51 -29.53
N ASN A 125 -13.96 26.47 -30.45
CA ASN A 125 -15.03 27.47 -30.49
C ASN A 125 -16.06 27.28 -29.36
N VAL A 126 -16.35 26.05 -28.94
CA VAL A 126 -17.17 25.81 -27.73
C VAL A 126 -16.48 26.45 -26.52
N LEU A 127 -15.19 26.20 -26.30
CA LEU A 127 -14.45 26.80 -25.18
C LEU A 127 -14.37 28.34 -25.27
N GLN A 128 -14.32 28.91 -26.48
CA GLN A 128 -14.28 30.36 -26.68
C GLN A 128 -15.65 31.04 -26.48
N PHE A 129 -16.75 30.37 -26.84
CA PHE A 129 -18.09 30.97 -26.87
C PHE A 129 -19.03 30.49 -25.76
N CYS A 130 -18.64 29.50 -24.97
CA CYS A 130 -19.42 28.93 -23.86
C CYS A 130 -18.73 29.13 -22.50
N ASP A 131 -18.44 30.39 -22.16
CA ASP A 131 -17.86 30.81 -20.87
C ASP A 131 -18.95 31.43 -19.95
#